data_AF-A0A1F9I718-F1
#
_entry.id   AF-A0A1F9I718-F1
#
_cell.length_a   1.000
_cell.length_b   1.000
_cell.length_c   1.000
_cell.angle_alpha   90.00
_cell.angle_beta   90.00
_cell.angle_gamma   90.00
#
_symmetry.space_group_name_H-M   'P 1'
#
loop_
_entity.id
_entity.type
_entity.pdbx_description
1 polymer ?
#
loop_
_entity_poly.entity_id
_entity_poly.type
_entity_poly.pdbx_seq_one_letter_code
_entity_poly.pdbx_strand_id
1 'polypeptide(L)' 'MKRSVPELREVTRKHLAERWAAKEMGTGRIDIVHYEQKSFEATVKSGDKELKFWIDEPAERGGLCRGSHPLGYFLAGAAG' A
#
# COMPACT_ATOMS: atom_id res chain seq x y z
N MET A 1 11.94 -14.22 -4.86
CA MET A 1 11.83 -14.59 -3.44
C MET A 1 10.50 -14.02 -2.92
N LYS A 2 9.45 -14.83 -2.74
CA LYS A 2 8.15 -14.36 -2.24
C LYS A 2 8.32 -14.08 -0.74
N ARG A 3 8.25 -12.81 -0.31
CA ARG A 3 8.22 -12.49 1.12
C ARG A 3 6.99 -13.15 1.75
N SER A 4 7.19 -13.78 2.90
CA SER A 4 6.13 -14.51 3.57
C SER A 4 5.05 -13.52 4.03
N VAL A 5 3.77 -13.94 3.99
CA VAL A 5 2.62 -13.13 4.47
C VAL A 5 2.84 -12.54 5.88
N PRO A 6 3.52 -13.23 6.82
CA PRO A 6 3.87 -12.68 8.13
C PRO A 6 4.79 -11.44 8.08
N GLU A 7 5.82 -11.44 7.23
CA GLU A 7 6.76 -10.31 7.09
C GLU A 7 6.05 -9.06 6.54
N LEU A 8 5.15 -9.24 5.57
CA LEU A 8 4.34 -8.16 5.01
C LEU A 8 3.43 -7.54 6.08
N ARG A 9 2.80 -8.36 6.92
CA ARG A 9 1.96 -7.89 8.04
C ARG A 9 2.74 -7.07 9.06
N GLU A 10 3.98 -7.44 9.33
CA GLU A 10 4.82 -6.72 10.29
C GLU A 10 5.24 -5.35 9.76
N VAL A 11 5.65 -5.28 8.48
CA VAL A 11 5.96 -4.00 7.80
C VAL A 11 4.74 -3.09 7.78
N THR A 12 3.57 -3.61 7.41
CA THR A 12 2.32 -2.83 7.37
C THR A 12 1.93 -2.31 8.75
N ARG A 13 2.01 -3.14 9.80
CA ARG A 13 1.69 -2.73 11.18
C ARG A 13 2.61 -1.62 11.69
N LYS A 14 3.92 -1.77 11.49
CA LYS A 14 4.90 -0.76 11.91
C LYS A 14 4.63 0.58 11.21
N HIS A 15 4.36 0.54 9.91
CA HIS A 15 4.06 1.72 9.12
C HIS A 15 2.76 2.43 9.55
N LEU A 16 1.69 1.67 9.84
CA LEU A 16 0.44 2.22 10.36
C LEU A 16 0.63 2.89 11.72
N ALA A 17 1.36 2.26 12.64
CA ALA A 17 1.62 2.80 13.97
C ALA A 17 2.36 4.15 13.91
N GLU A 18 3.35 4.29 13.02
CA GLU A 18 4.09 5.53 12.79
C GLU A 18 3.18 6.66 12.26
N ARG A 19 2.28 6.36 11.32
CA ARG A 19 1.35 7.35 10.75
C ARG A 19 0.26 7.77 11.73
N TRP A 20 -0.15 6.86 12.59
CA TRP A 20 -1.16 7.13 13.62
C TRP A 20 -0.60 8.03 14.72
N ALA A 21 0.63 7.78 15.16
CA ALA A 21 1.36 8.64 16.08
C ALA A 21 1.53 10.07 15.52
N ALA A 22 1.62 10.21 14.19
CA ALA A 22 1.71 11.49 13.50
C ALA A 22 0.36 12.22 13.31
N LYS A 23 -0.79 11.65 13.71
CA LYS A 23 -2.14 12.21 13.48
C LYS A 23 -2.44 12.55 12.01
N GLU A 24 -1.83 11.84 11.06
CA GLU A 24 -1.97 12.09 9.61
C GLU A 24 -3.12 11.30 8.95
N MET A 25 -3.97 10.62 9.72
CA MET A 25 -5.11 9.89 9.17
C MET A 25 -6.16 10.87 8.65
N GLY A 26 -6.26 10.97 7.32
CA GLY A 26 -7.18 11.87 6.60
C GLY A 26 -6.54 13.10 5.93
N THR A 27 -5.24 13.36 6.13
CA THR A 27 -4.54 14.55 5.59
C THR A 27 -3.36 14.23 4.66
N GLY A 28 -3.00 12.95 4.51
CA GLY A 28 -1.90 12.52 3.63
C GLY A 28 -2.27 12.56 2.15
N ARG A 29 -1.46 13.24 1.34
CA ARG A 29 -1.53 13.17 -0.13
C ARG A 29 -0.96 11.84 -0.62
N ILE A 30 -1.69 11.17 -1.50
CA ILE A 30 -1.24 9.97 -2.22
C ILE A 30 -1.26 10.29 -3.71
N ASP A 31 -0.10 10.25 -4.36
CA ASP A 31 0.00 10.36 -5.81
C ASP A 31 -0.09 8.96 -6.42
N ILE A 32 -0.97 8.75 -7.39
CA ILE A 32 -1.19 7.44 -8.03
C ILE A 32 -0.93 7.58 -9.52
N VAL A 33 -0.08 6.70 -10.05
CA VAL A 33 0.23 6.59 -11.48
C VAL A 33 -0.27 5.25 -11.99
N HIS A 34 -1.11 5.28 -13.02
CA HIS A 34 -1.48 4.07 -13.75
C HIS A 34 -0.29 3.61 -14.60
N TYR A 35 0.04 2.33 -14.51
CA TYR A 35 1.17 1.77 -15.23
C TYR A 35 0.70 0.94 -16.42
N GLU A 36 0.10 -0.21 -16.15
CA GLU A 36 -0.48 -1.07 -17.18
C GLU A 36 -1.57 -1.96 -16.57
N GLN A 37 -2.52 -2.41 -17.39
CA GLN A 37 -3.61 -3.28 -16.96
C GLN A 37 -4.28 -2.76 -15.67
N LYS A 38 -4.26 -3.56 -14.60
CA LYS A 38 -4.80 -3.24 -13.26
C LYS A 38 -3.72 -2.85 -12.26
N SER A 39 -2.51 -2.56 -12.74
CA SER A 39 -1.37 -2.18 -11.92
C SER A 39 -1.22 -0.67 -11.83
N PHE A 40 -1.09 -0.18 -10.60
CA PHE A 40 -0.85 1.23 -10.27
C PHE A 40 0.33 1.32 -9.31
N GLU A 41 1.16 2.34 -9.47
CA GLU A 41 2.15 2.71 -8.46
C GLU A 41 1.61 3.89 -7.66
N ALA A 42 1.59 3.74 -6.33
CA ALA A 42 1.19 4.78 -5.40
C ALA A 42 2.41 5.29 -4.64
N THR A 43 2.50 6.61 -4.51
CA THR A 43 3.54 7.31 -3.75
C THR A 43 2.91 8.13 -2.63
N VAL A 44 3.40 7.95 -1.42
CA VAL A 44 3.03 8.73 -0.24
C VAL A 44 4.24 9.54 0.18
N LYS A 45 4.05 10.84 0.35
CA LYS A 45 5.07 11.77 0.85
C LYS A 45 4.65 12.29 2.22
N SER A 46 5.52 12.17 3.22
CA SER A 46 5.37 12.79 4.54
C SER A 46 6.71 13.38 4.95
N GLY A 47 6.79 14.71 4.96
CA GLY A 47 8.06 15.45 5.12
C GLY A 47 9.09 15.02 4.08
N ASP A 48 10.28 14.66 4.55
CA ASP A 48 11.39 14.16 3.72
C ASP A 48 11.33 12.65 3.41
N LYS A 49 10.25 11.96 3.83
CA LYS A 49 10.07 10.52 3.60
C LYS A 49 9.13 10.27 2.43
N GLU A 50 9.55 9.37 1.54
CA GLU A 50 8.76 8.88 0.42
C GLU A 50 8.59 7.36 0.53
N LEU A 51 7.34 6.89 0.45
CA LEU A 51 7.00 5.48 0.33
C LEU A 51 6.34 5.22 -1.02
N LYS A 52 6.85 4.23 -1.76
CA LYS A 52 6.22 3.71 -2.97
C LYS A 52 5.69 2.31 -2.76
N PHE A 53 4.50 2.04 -3.29
CA PHE A 53 3.91 0.71 -3.28
C PHE A 53 3.04 0.45 -4.49
N TRP A 54 2.89 -0.82 -4.84
CA TRP A 54 2.06 -1.28 -5.95
C TRP A 54 0.65 -1.62 -5.49
N ILE A 55 -0.34 -1.14 -6.23
CA ILE A 55 -1.73 -1.58 -6.14
C ILE A 55 -2.01 -2.39 -7.40
N ASP A 56 -2.37 -3.66 -7.25
CA ASP A 56 -2.55 -4.57 -8.38
C ASP A 56 -3.46 -5.75 -8.04
N GLU A 57 -3.87 -6.51 -9.04
CA GLU A 57 -4.71 -7.70 -8.86
C GLU A 57 -3.90 -8.99 -9.09
N PRO A 58 -4.33 -10.14 -8.54
CA PRO A 58 -3.76 -11.43 -8.92
C PRO A 58 -4.06 -11.77 -10.39
N ALA A 59 -3.27 -12.68 -10.95
CA ALA A 59 -3.41 -13.11 -12.34
C ALA A 59 -4.81 -13.64 -12.68
N GLU A 60 -5.45 -14.38 -11.76
CA GLU A 60 -6.84 -14.86 -11.93
C GLU A 60 -7.88 -13.73 -12.09
N ARG A 61 -7.53 -12.51 -11.67
CA ARG A 61 -8.37 -11.31 -11.83
C ARG A 61 -7.80 -10.35 -12.88
N GLY A 62 -6.83 -10.80 -13.69
CA GLY A 62 -6.25 -10.04 -14.79
C GLY A 62 -5.29 -8.94 -14.36
N GLY A 63 -4.60 -9.11 -13.22
CA GLY A 63 -3.48 -8.26 -12.82
C GLY A 63 -2.14 -8.96 -12.96
N LEU A 64 -1.07 -8.26 -12.59
CA LEU A 64 0.32 -8.70 -12.79
C LEU A 64 0.97 -9.22 -11.50
N CYS A 65 0.19 -9.40 -10.43
CA CYS A 65 0.66 -9.82 -9.11
C CYS A 65 1.79 -8.94 -8.54
N ARG A 66 1.83 -7.65 -8.89
CA ARG A 66 2.89 -6.70 -8.46
C ARG A 66 2.69 -6.16 -7.06
N GLY A 67 1.45 -6.18 -6.58
CA GLY A 67 1.04 -5.55 -5.33
C GLY A 67 -0.21 -6.18 -4.74
N SER A 68 -0.72 -5.58 -3.67
CA SER A 68 -2.00 -5.99 -3.10
C SER A 68 -3.16 -5.38 -3.88
N HIS A 69 -4.30 -6.04 -3.87
CA HIS A 69 -5.52 -5.51 -4.48
C HIS A 69 -6.08 -4.32 -3.69
N PRO A 70 -6.80 -3.39 -4.33
CA PRO A 70 -7.31 -2.19 -3.67
C PRO A 70 -8.08 -2.48 -2.37
N LEU A 71 -8.93 -3.51 -2.36
CA LEU A 71 -9.68 -3.90 -1.16
C LEU A 71 -8.76 -4.35 0.00
N GLY A 72 -7.60 -4.94 -0.28
CA GLY A 72 -6.64 -5.35 0.74
C GLY A 72 -6.06 -4.14 1.46
N TYR A 73 -5.75 -3.08 0.70
CA TYR A 73 -5.33 -1.80 1.27
C TYR A 73 -6.44 -1.12 2.08
N PHE A 74 -7.67 -1.15 1.60
CA PHE A 74 -8.82 -0.60 2.35
C PHE A 74 -8.99 -1.29 3.71
N LEU A 75 -8.99 -2.63 3.73
CA LEU A 75 -9.14 -3.39 4.98
C LEU A 75 -7.95 -3.16 5.93
N ALA A 76 -6.74 -3.05 5.39
CA ALA A 76 -5.56 -2.72 6.20
C ALA A 76 -5.66 -1.33 6.84
N GLY A 77 -6.23 -0.36 6.13
CA GLY A 77 -6.49 0.98 6.66
C GLY A 77 -7.64 1.02 7.68
N ALA A 78 -8.71 0.25 7.46
CA ALA A 78 -9.88 0.22 8.35
C ALA A 78 -9.65 -0.59 9.64
N ALA A 79 -8.70 -1.53 9.63
CA ALA A 79 -8.25 -2.24 10.82
C ALA A 79 -7.17 -1.48 11.62
N GLY A 80 -6.76 -0.31 11.09
CA GLY A 80 -6.12 0.74 11.86
C GLY A 80 -7.17 1.39 12.73
#